data_AF-A0A7W1B8W8-F1
#
_entry.id   AF-A0A7W1B8W8-F1
#
_cell.length_a   1.000
_cell.length_b   1.000
_cell.length_c   1.000
_cell.angle_alpha   90.00
_cell.angle_beta   90.00
_cell.angle_gamma   90.00
#
_symmetry.space_group_name_H-M   'P 1'
#
loop_
_entity.id
_entity.type
_entity.pdbx_description
1 polymer ?
#
loop_
_entity_poly.entity_id
_entity_poly.type
_entity_poly.pdbx_seq_one_letter_code
_entity_poly.pdbx_strand_id
1 'polypeptide(L)'
;MVDDAHAPEGGELHRAIGGRMLIVFIVGDILGAGIYGLVGKLSGQVGGMVWLPLAIGFAIAALTGASYAELVGKYPRAAGAALYTHRAFGRPFITFLVAFAVMMSGVASASAAAVLFGGKYLQELVAAPEMIAAFGFLAAITLVNFIGISESIKVNFVLTLVEVLGLVVVMTLGVIGLIRGNGEPARAFVLDAPDGAFLGVLGATALGFYALIGFEDSVNLAEECEEPSRTFPIALFTGIAITGVIYVIVSFVAVALVDPKVFASSSGPLLEVVKAAGVSFPPWLFAVIALLAIGNTALINMMMASRLMYGMANENIVPKVFARVHARRRTPWVAIVFTVAISGILIASGTAEDLAKTTVLLLLVVFAVVNVCVLVMRRRPVPHPHFRTPTWAPVIGLATTLLLASPLTPGRPLRVYAIAGILVGVGAVLWGINRLLTGRRVTELDPEKLVK
;
A
#
# COMPACT_ATOMS: atom_id res chain seq x y z
N MET A 1 31.38 -22.68 43.00
CA MET A 1 29.99 -22.20 42.94
C MET A 1 30.03 -20.74 42.56
N VAL A 2 30.03 -20.47 41.24
CA VAL A 2 29.82 -19.15 40.67
C VAL A 2 28.59 -19.32 39.79
N ASP A 3 27.60 -18.48 40.04
CA ASP A 3 26.25 -18.52 39.51
C ASP A 3 26.26 -18.18 38.01
N ASP A 4 25.74 -19.08 37.18
CA ASP A 4 25.57 -18.90 35.74
C ASP A 4 24.43 -17.92 35.46
N ALA A 5 24.77 -16.63 35.34
CA ALA A 5 23.88 -15.62 34.80
C ALA A 5 23.51 -15.98 33.36
N HIS A 6 22.26 -16.43 33.19
CA HIS A 6 21.64 -16.67 31.88
C HIS A 6 21.66 -15.38 31.05
N ALA A 7 22.49 -15.36 30.00
CA ALA A 7 22.36 -14.38 28.93
C ALA A 7 21.00 -14.58 28.25
N PRO A 8 20.19 -13.52 28.03
CA PRO A 8 18.90 -13.66 27.37
C PRO A 8 19.13 -14.05 25.90
N GLU A 9 18.63 -15.23 25.51
CA GLU A 9 18.58 -15.68 24.12
C GLU A 9 17.57 -14.83 23.33
N GLY A 10 18.05 -14.08 22.33
CA GLY A 10 17.24 -13.40 21.31
C GLY A 10 16.91 -11.94 21.62
N GLY A 11 17.56 -11.00 20.91
CA GLY A 11 17.29 -9.57 21.04
C GLY A 11 15.85 -9.21 20.63
N GLU A 12 15.00 -8.92 21.61
CA GLU A 12 13.68 -8.33 21.40
C GLU A 12 13.81 -6.83 21.07
N LEU A 13 12.99 -6.33 20.14
CA LEU A 13 12.95 -4.90 19.78
C LEU A 13 12.43 -4.07 20.96
N HIS A 14 12.96 -2.85 21.12
CA HIS A 14 12.55 -1.95 22.19
C HIS A 14 11.14 -1.41 21.90
N ARG A 15 10.19 -1.69 22.80
CA ARG A 15 8.81 -1.19 22.69
C ARG A 15 8.79 0.30 22.99
N ALA A 16 8.70 1.13 21.96
CA ALA A 16 8.76 2.59 22.05
C ALA A 16 7.61 3.29 21.34
N ILE A 17 6.78 2.56 20.60
CA ILE A 17 5.71 3.12 19.77
C ILE A 17 4.40 3.07 20.55
N GLY A 18 4.03 4.21 21.14
CA GLY A 18 2.72 4.40 21.75
C GLY A 18 1.59 4.54 20.72
N GLY A 19 0.34 4.37 21.16
CA GLY A 19 -0.83 4.34 20.27
C GLY A 19 -1.05 5.59 19.41
N ARG A 20 -0.68 6.78 19.92
CA ARG A 20 -0.78 8.04 19.15
C ARG A 20 0.18 8.07 17.97
N MET A 21 1.43 7.63 18.17
CA MET A 21 2.41 7.56 17.09
C MET A 21 1.99 6.52 16.06
N LEU A 22 1.44 5.38 16.51
CA LEU A 22 0.92 4.36 15.62
C LEU A 22 -0.27 4.87 14.78
N ILE A 23 -1.19 5.67 15.35
CA ILE A 23 -2.27 6.30 14.58
C ILE A 23 -1.70 7.24 13.50
N VAL A 24 -0.74 8.10 13.85
CA VAL A 24 -0.11 9.02 12.89
C VAL A 24 0.59 8.25 11.78
N PHE A 25 1.28 7.16 12.13
CA PHE A 25 1.90 6.26 11.15
C PHE A 25 0.85 5.66 10.21
N ILE A 26 -0.23 5.08 10.73
CA ILE A 26 -1.29 4.45 9.92
C ILE A 26 -1.98 5.46 9.02
N VAL A 27 -2.29 6.66 9.54
CA VAL A 27 -2.86 7.73 8.72
C VAL A 27 -1.89 8.08 7.61
N GLY A 28 -0.64 8.37 7.95
CA GLY A 28 0.39 8.72 6.99
C GLY A 28 0.67 7.68 5.92
N ASP A 29 0.60 6.41 6.28
CA ASP A 29 0.95 5.32 5.37
C ASP A 29 -0.19 5.01 4.38
N ILE A 30 -1.45 5.18 4.80
CA ILE A 30 -2.60 5.10 3.88
C ILE A 30 -2.65 6.33 2.95
N LEU A 31 -2.21 7.49 3.44
CA LEU A 31 -2.10 8.70 2.63
C LEU A 31 -0.93 8.57 1.65
N GLY A 32 -1.19 8.74 0.35
CA GLY A 32 -0.10 8.60 -0.61
C GLY A 32 -0.51 8.77 -2.06
N ALA A 33 0.25 8.13 -2.95
CA ALA A 33 0.10 8.28 -4.40
C ALA A 33 -1.34 8.04 -4.92
N GLY A 34 -2.14 7.20 -4.24
CA GLY A 34 -3.49 6.87 -4.66
C GLY A 34 -4.45 8.07 -4.66
N ILE A 35 -4.54 8.83 -3.56
CA ILE A 35 -5.43 9.99 -3.49
C ILE A 35 -4.94 11.14 -4.35
N TYR A 36 -3.62 11.33 -4.47
CA TYR A 36 -3.05 12.41 -5.27
C TYR A 36 -3.13 12.14 -6.78
N GLY A 37 -2.93 10.90 -7.22
CA GLY A 37 -2.79 10.58 -8.64
C GLY A 37 -4.00 9.90 -9.28
N LEU A 38 -4.75 9.10 -8.53
CA LEU A 38 -5.75 8.18 -9.11
C LEU A 38 -7.18 8.41 -8.64
N VAL A 39 -7.41 9.28 -7.65
CA VAL A 39 -8.78 9.63 -7.22
C VAL A 39 -9.64 10.14 -8.38
N GLY A 40 -9.03 10.85 -9.33
CA GLY A 40 -9.70 11.33 -10.54
C GLY A 40 -10.28 10.19 -11.37
N LYS A 41 -9.54 9.09 -11.54
CA LYS A 41 -9.98 7.93 -12.35
C LYS A 41 -11.25 7.28 -11.83
N LEU A 42 -11.55 7.44 -10.54
CA LEU A 42 -12.79 6.94 -9.96
C LEU A 42 -14.03 7.65 -10.54
N SER A 43 -13.95 8.95 -10.84
CA SER A 43 -15.09 9.69 -11.42
C SER A 43 -15.41 9.23 -12.84
N GLY A 44 -14.49 8.57 -13.54
CA GLY A 44 -14.76 7.97 -14.84
C GLY A 44 -15.74 6.78 -14.77
N GLN A 45 -15.91 6.17 -13.60
CA GLN A 45 -16.75 4.97 -13.41
C GLN A 45 -18.04 5.24 -12.63
N VAL A 46 -18.06 6.28 -11.79
CA VAL A 46 -19.23 6.64 -10.96
C VAL A 46 -19.67 8.10 -11.10
N GLY A 47 -19.02 8.87 -11.96
CA GLY A 47 -19.30 10.30 -12.14
C GLY A 47 -19.07 11.10 -10.86
N GLY A 48 -20.14 11.71 -10.38
CA GLY A 48 -20.20 12.56 -9.20
C GLY A 48 -19.87 11.87 -7.87
N MET A 49 -20.28 10.61 -7.73
CA MET A 49 -20.34 9.91 -6.45
C MET A 49 -19.03 9.22 -6.05
N VAL A 50 -17.87 9.84 -6.30
CA VAL A 50 -16.54 9.26 -5.99
C VAL A 50 -16.36 8.91 -4.51
N TRP A 51 -17.00 9.66 -3.62
CA TRP A 51 -16.95 9.43 -2.17
C TRP A 51 -17.56 8.08 -1.77
N LEU A 52 -18.54 7.56 -2.52
CA LEU A 52 -19.24 6.32 -2.19
C LEU A 52 -18.34 5.08 -2.34
N PRO A 53 -17.67 4.85 -3.49
CA PRO A 53 -16.68 3.77 -3.62
C PRO A 53 -15.55 3.83 -2.60
N LEU A 54 -15.07 5.03 -2.26
CA LEU A 54 -14.04 5.19 -1.23
C LEU A 54 -14.57 4.78 0.15
N ALA A 55 -15.76 5.23 0.53
CA ALA A 55 -16.40 4.83 1.78
C ALA A 55 -16.62 3.31 1.88
N ILE A 56 -17.09 2.68 0.81
CA ILE A 56 -17.25 1.22 0.74
C ILE A 56 -15.88 0.53 0.85
N GLY A 57 -14.87 1.05 0.16
CA GLY A 57 -13.50 0.55 0.24
C GLY A 57 -12.94 0.58 1.66
N PHE A 58 -13.09 1.69 2.39
CA PHE A 58 -12.67 1.79 3.80
C PHE A 58 -13.45 0.83 4.70
N ALA A 59 -14.75 0.61 4.46
CA ALA A 59 -15.51 -0.38 5.19
C ALA A 59 -14.95 -1.80 4.96
N ILE A 60 -14.62 -2.16 3.71
CA ILE A 60 -13.99 -3.45 3.37
C ILE A 60 -12.59 -3.57 3.99
N ALA A 61 -11.80 -2.48 3.96
CA ALA A 61 -10.50 -2.41 4.60
C ALA A 61 -10.61 -2.63 6.11
N ALA A 62 -11.61 -2.04 6.78
CA ALA A 62 -11.85 -2.26 8.21
C ALA A 62 -12.19 -3.73 8.54
N LEU A 63 -12.91 -4.45 7.68
CA LEU A 63 -13.17 -5.89 7.86
C LEU A 63 -11.87 -6.70 7.85
N THR A 64 -10.98 -6.42 6.89
CA THR A 64 -9.67 -7.07 6.81
C THR A 64 -8.74 -6.60 7.94
N GLY A 65 -8.80 -5.33 8.31
CA GLY A 65 -8.11 -4.76 9.47
C GLY A 65 -8.50 -5.45 10.76
N ALA A 66 -9.77 -5.84 10.92
CA ALA A 66 -10.21 -6.63 12.07
C ALA A 66 -9.54 -8.01 12.15
N SER A 67 -9.31 -8.65 10.99
CA SER A 67 -8.56 -9.90 10.89
C SER A 67 -7.09 -9.69 11.28
N TYR A 68 -6.45 -8.61 10.81
CA TYR A 68 -5.09 -8.25 11.21
C TYR A 68 -4.99 -7.93 12.70
N ALA A 69 -5.92 -7.19 13.27
CA ALA A 69 -5.93 -6.85 14.69
C ALA A 69 -5.99 -8.09 15.60
N GLU A 70 -6.80 -9.11 15.23
CA GLU A 70 -6.82 -10.38 15.96
C GLU A 70 -5.51 -11.16 15.81
N LEU A 71 -4.93 -11.19 14.60
CA LEU A 71 -3.68 -11.89 14.33
C LEU A 71 -2.47 -11.24 15.02
N VAL A 72 -2.38 -9.91 15.02
CA VAL A 72 -1.36 -9.14 15.75
C VAL A 72 -1.52 -9.33 17.25
N GLY A 73 -2.75 -9.24 17.76
CA GLY A 73 -3.01 -9.46 19.19
C GLY A 73 -2.60 -10.86 19.65
N LYS A 74 -2.60 -11.84 18.74
CA LYS A 74 -2.19 -13.22 19.00
C LYS A 74 -0.69 -13.45 18.81
N TYR A 75 -0.10 -12.86 17.78
CA TYR A 75 1.31 -13.00 17.42
C TYR A 75 1.85 -11.62 17.00
N PRO A 76 2.26 -10.78 17.97
CA PRO A 76 2.75 -9.44 17.73
C PRO A 76 4.19 -9.53 17.22
N ARG A 77 4.33 -9.89 15.95
CA ARG A 77 5.60 -10.10 15.26
C ARG A 77 5.62 -9.32 13.95
N ALA A 78 6.77 -8.75 13.59
CA ALA A 78 6.96 -7.81 12.49
C ALA A 78 6.96 -8.46 11.09
N ALA A 79 6.49 -9.71 10.97
CA ALA A 79 6.57 -10.51 9.75
C ALA A 79 5.26 -10.61 8.94
N GLY A 80 4.26 -9.80 9.33
CA GLY A 80 3.08 -9.51 8.51
C GLY A 80 2.29 -10.73 8.01
N ALA A 81 1.72 -10.59 6.82
CA ALA A 81 0.89 -11.62 6.18
C ALA A 81 1.64 -12.95 5.94
N ALA A 82 2.96 -12.90 5.70
CA ALA A 82 3.77 -14.10 5.49
C ALA A 82 3.82 -14.97 6.76
N LEU A 83 4.04 -14.35 7.93
CA LEU A 83 4.05 -15.06 9.20
C LEU A 83 2.71 -15.74 9.49
N TYR A 84 1.60 -15.02 9.31
CA TYR A 84 0.28 -15.57 9.57
C TYR A 84 -0.05 -16.72 8.63
N THR A 85 0.33 -16.61 7.36
CA THR A 85 0.19 -17.68 6.37
C THR A 85 0.98 -18.92 6.78
N HIS A 86 2.22 -18.74 7.25
CA HIS A 86 3.05 -19.84 7.71
C HIS A 86 2.44 -20.55 8.93
N ARG A 87 2.03 -19.77 9.93
CA ARG A 87 1.42 -20.30 11.17
C ARG A 87 0.09 -21.01 10.88
N ALA A 88 -0.69 -20.52 9.93
CA ALA A 88 -1.99 -21.10 9.56
C ALA A 88 -1.85 -22.41 8.77
N PHE A 89 -1.03 -22.41 7.71
CA PHE A 89 -0.99 -23.53 6.75
C PHE A 89 0.22 -24.45 6.89
N GLY A 90 1.32 -23.98 7.48
CA GLY A 90 2.56 -24.76 7.63
C GLY A 90 3.22 -25.15 6.30
N ARG A 91 2.85 -24.48 5.19
CA ARG A 91 3.39 -24.77 3.85
C ARG A 91 4.35 -23.67 3.40
N PRO A 92 5.67 -23.96 3.27
CA PRO A 92 6.67 -22.98 2.86
C PRO A 92 6.35 -22.32 1.51
N PHE A 93 5.83 -23.08 0.55
CA PHE A 93 5.47 -22.55 -0.77
C PHE A 93 4.38 -21.48 -0.72
N ILE A 94 3.32 -21.70 0.08
CA ILE A 94 2.22 -20.72 0.21
C ILE A 94 2.73 -19.47 0.94
N THR A 95 3.56 -19.66 1.97
CA THR A 95 4.19 -18.55 2.71
C THR A 95 5.04 -17.69 1.78
N PHE A 96 5.89 -18.32 0.97
CA PHE A 96 6.70 -17.65 -0.03
C PHE A 96 5.82 -16.91 -1.05
N LEU A 97 4.77 -17.54 -1.56
CA LEU A 97 3.89 -16.92 -2.55
C LEU A 97 3.24 -15.65 -2.02
N VAL A 98 2.79 -15.67 -0.75
CA VAL A 98 2.21 -14.49 -0.08
C VAL A 98 3.27 -13.40 0.11
N ALA A 99 4.45 -13.74 0.64
CA ALA A 99 5.54 -12.79 0.81
C ALA A 99 5.95 -12.15 -0.54
N PHE A 100 6.10 -12.98 -1.58
CA PHE A 100 6.46 -12.54 -2.92
C PHE A 100 5.36 -11.69 -3.55
N ALA A 101 4.08 -12.00 -3.32
CA ALA A 101 2.96 -11.20 -3.80
C ALA A 101 2.93 -9.81 -3.14
N VAL A 102 3.17 -9.73 -1.82
CA VAL A 102 3.33 -8.44 -1.11
C VAL A 102 4.48 -7.64 -1.70
N MET A 103 5.65 -8.26 -1.87
CA MET A 103 6.82 -7.61 -2.49
C MET A 103 6.50 -7.08 -3.90
N MET A 104 5.90 -7.91 -4.76
CA MET A 104 5.54 -7.52 -6.12
C MET A 104 4.46 -6.44 -6.16
N SER A 105 3.55 -6.42 -5.18
CA SER A 105 2.56 -5.35 -5.05
C SER A 105 3.23 -4.01 -4.76
N GLY A 106 4.26 -3.98 -3.90
CA GLY A 106 5.10 -2.81 -3.66
C GLY A 106 5.86 -2.39 -4.92
N VAL A 107 6.45 -3.35 -5.65
CA VAL A 107 7.12 -3.09 -6.96
C VAL A 107 6.16 -2.43 -7.95
N ALA A 108 4.96 -2.98 -8.11
CA ALA A 108 3.93 -2.39 -8.97
C ALA A 108 3.46 -1.01 -8.46
N SER A 109 3.38 -0.83 -7.15
CA SER A 109 2.92 0.42 -6.53
C SER A 109 3.90 1.56 -6.77
N ALA A 110 5.20 1.34 -6.55
CA ALA A 110 6.20 2.37 -6.85
C ALA A 110 6.32 2.63 -8.34
N SER A 111 6.08 1.63 -9.19
CA SER A 111 6.02 1.82 -10.63
C SER A 111 4.85 2.72 -11.02
N ALA A 112 3.66 2.52 -10.44
CA ALA A 112 2.51 3.40 -10.61
C ALA A 112 2.82 4.83 -10.13
N ALA A 113 3.40 4.96 -8.94
CA ALA A 113 3.81 6.24 -8.37
C ALA A 113 4.86 6.95 -9.25
N ALA A 114 5.81 6.23 -9.84
CA ALA A 114 6.79 6.82 -10.76
C ALA A 114 6.15 7.36 -12.04
N VAL A 115 5.16 6.65 -12.61
CA VAL A 115 4.38 7.17 -13.75
C VAL A 115 3.56 8.40 -13.34
N LEU A 116 2.93 8.38 -12.16
CA LEU A 116 2.19 9.54 -11.62
C LEU A 116 3.08 10.75 -11.38
N PHE A 117 4.32 10.53 -10.91
CA PHE A 117 5.31 11.58 -10.70
C PHE A 117 5.63 12.31 -12.00
N GLY A 118 5.74 11.59 -13.12
CA GLY A 118 5.98 12.18 -14.44
C GLY A 118 4.80 12.96 -15.04
N GLY A 119 3.61 12.90 -14.42
CA GLY A 119 2.39 13.51 -14.94
C GLY A 119 2.26 15.02 -14.68
N LYS A 120 1.02 15.51 -14.63
CA LYS A 120 0.70 16.95 -14.53
C LYS A 120 1.36 17.67 -13.36
N TYR A 121 1.63 16.99 -12.24
CA TYR A 121 2.30 17.61 -11.10
C TYR A 121 3.73 18.06 -11.44
N LEU A 122 4.52 17.24 -12.14
CA LEU A 122 5.86 17.66 -12.56
C LEU A 122 5.80 18.67 -13.71
N GLN A 123 4.85 18.52 -14.62
CA GLN A 123 4.66 19.46 -15.74
C GLN A 123 4.35 20.89 -15.28
N GLU A 124 3.78 21.07 -14.09
CA GLU A 124 3.58 22.40 -13.47
C GLU A 124 4.91 23.08 -13.12
N LEU A 125 5.98 22.32 -12.88
CA LEU A 125 7.30 22.83 -12.51
C LEU A 125 8.24 22.87 -13.71
N VAL A 126 8.29 21.78 -14.48
CA VAL A 126 9.20 21.59 -15.60
C VAL A 126 8.51 20.80 -16.70
N ALA A 127 8.56 21.32 -17.93
CA ALA A 127 8.09 20.59 -19.10
C ALA A 127 9.06 19.44 -19.42
N ALA A 128 8.71 18.22 -19.04
CA ALA A 128 9.44 17.00 -19.35
C ALA A 128 8.49 15.91 -19.86
N PRO A 129 8.91 15.06 -20.83
CA PRO A 129 8.10 13.92 -21.25
C PRO A 129 7.87 12.96 -20.08
N GLU A 130 6.62 12.51 -19.89
CA GLU A 130 6.20 11.73 -18.71
C GLU A 130 7.06 10.48 -18.48
N MET A 131 7.42 9.77 -19.56
CA MET A 131 8.23 8.56 -19.50
C MET A 131 9.68 8.85 -19.06
N ILE A 132 10.29 9.92 -19.57
CA ILE A 132 11.66 10.32 -19.17
C ILE A 132 11.66 10.73 -17.71
N ALA A 133 10.65 11.48 -17.28
CA ALA A 133 10.47 11.86 -15.89
C ALA A 133 10.28 10.66 -14.97
N ALA A 134 9.44 9.68 -15.36
CA ALA A 134 9.21 8.46 -14.58
C ALA A 134 10.49 7.63 -14.41
N PHE A 135 11.27 7.42 -15.48
CA PHE A 135 12.56 6.72 -15.39
C PHE A 135 13.62 7.51 -14.61
N GLY A 136 13.67 8.83 -14.78
CA GLY A 136 14.55 9.70 -13.99
C GLY A 136 14.22 9.65 -12.51
N PHE A 137 12.93 9.62 -12.17
CA PHE A 137 12.45 9.49 -10.81
C PHE A 137 12.75 8.09 -10.22
N LEU A 138 12.54 7.02 -10.99
CA LEU A 138 12.95 5.66 -10.58
C LEU A 138 14.46 5.59 -10.32
N ALA A 139 15.27 6.23 -11.16
CA ALA A 139 16.73 6.30 -10.96
C ALA A 139 17.08 7.07 -9.67
N ALA A 140 16.39 8.17 -9.39
CA ALA A 140 16.58 8.94 -8.14
C ALA A 140 16.25 8.09 -6.91
N ILE A 141 15.10 7.41 -6.89
CA ILE A 141 14.74 6.49 -5.78
C ILE A 141 15.77 5.37 -5.64
N THR A 142 16.24 4.82 -6.77
CA THR A 142 17.25 3.76 -6.77
C THR A 142 18.53 4.25 -6.08
N LEU A 143 19.00 5.45 -6.42
CA LEU A 143 20.18 6.06 -5.78
C LEU A 143 19.98 6.23 -4.26
N VAL A 144 18.81 6.71 -3.83
CA VAL A 144 18.49 6.84 -2.41
C VAL A 144 18.50 5.48 -1.70
N ASN A 145 17.90 4.46 -2.30
CA ASN A 145 17.93 3.08 -1.79
C ASN A 145 19.36 2.52 -1.66
N PHE A 146 20.25 2.90 -2.58
CA PHE A 146 21.66 2.49 -2.55
C PHE A 146 22.49 3.17 -1.45
N ILE A 147 22.16 4.42 -1.08
CA ILE A 147 22.94 5.22 -0.12
C ILE A 147 22.77 4.72 1.32
N GLY A 148 21.63 4.08 1.65
CA GLY A 148 21.38 3.46 2.94
C GLY A 148 20.53 4.32 3.89
N ILE A 149 19.74 3.65 4.72
CA ILE A 149 18.42 4.09 5.22
C ILE A 149 18.46 4.61 6.68
N SER A 150 19.62 4.88 7.26
CA SER A 150 19.68 5.27 8.69
C SER A 150 18.93 6.58 9.00
N GLU A 151 18.68 7.45 8.01
CA GLU A 151 17.88 8.67 8.18
C GLU A 151 16.41 8.56 7.73
N SER A 152 16.01 7.45 7.10
CA SER A 152 14.73 7.39 6.36
C SER A 152 13.49 7.43 7.25
N ILE A 153 13.53 6.95 8.50
CA ILE A 153 12.36 6.98 9.38
C ILE A 153 11.96 8.42 9.73
N LYS A 154 12.95 9.30 9.97
CA LYS A 154 12.70 10.72 10.28
C LYS A 154 12.22 11.48 9.04
N VAL A 155 12.82 11.19 7.89
CA VAL A 155 12.43 11.79 6.60
C VAL A 155 11.00 11.39 6.23
N ASN A 156 10.65 10.11 6.38
CA ASN A 156 9.29 9.63 6.10
C ASN A 156 8.25 10.33 6.97
N PHE A 157 8.52 10.49 8.28
CA PHE A 157 7.59 11.20 9.16
C PHE A 157 7.35 12.65 8.72
N VAL A 158 8.39 13.36 8.28
CA VAL A 158 8.27 14.72 7.74
C VAL A 158 7.47 14.73 6.44
N LEU A 159 7.73 13.77 5.52
CA LEU A 159 6.99 13.65 4.26
C LEU A 159 5.50 13.37 4.50
N THR A 160 5.19 12.49 5.45
CA THR A 160 3.82 12.23 5.91
C THR A 160 3.14 13.49 6.43
N LEU A 161 3.84 14.32 7.21
CA LEU A 161 3.25 15.57 7.69
C LEU A 161 2.94 16.52 6.53
N VAL A 162 3.83 16.59 5.54
CA VAL A 162 3.64 17.37 4.30
C VAL A 162 2.45 16.83 3.49
N GLU A 163 2.28 15.51 3.40
CA GLU A 163 1.14 14.85 2.74
C GLU A 163 -0.19 15.23 3.37
N VAL A 164 -0.29 15.15 4.69
CA VAL A 164 -1.49 15.54 5.46
C VAL A 164 -1.80 17.01 5.24
N LEU A 165 -0.77 17.87 5.32
CA LEU A 165 -0.92 19.31 5.07
C LEU A 165 -1.44 19.60 3.66
N GLY A 166 -0.94 18.88 2.64
CA GLY A 166 -1.42 19.01 1.27
C GLY A 166 -2.91 18.73 1.12
N LEU A 167 -3.42 17.68 1.78
CA LEU A 167 -4.85 17.37 1.75
C LEU A 167 -5.68 18.39 2.52
N VAL A 168 -5.19 18.89 3.64
CA VAL A 168 -5.85 19.99 4.37
C VAL A 168 -5.94 21.25 3.52
N VAL A 169 -4.88 21.58 2.77
CA VAL A 169 -4.88 22.69 1.81
C VAL A 169 -5.95 22.46 0.74
N VAL A 170 -6.01 21.29 0.10
CA VAL A 170 -7.02 20.98 -0.93
C VAL A 170 -8.44 21.07 -0.37
N MET A 171 -8.70 20.50 0.80
CA MET A 171 -10.02 20.58 1.45
C MET A 171 -10.39 22.03 1.73
N THR A 172 -9.47 22.82 2.28
CA THR A 172 -9.72 24.22 2.65
C THR A 172 -9.98 25.08 1.41
N LEU A 173 -9.12 24.99 0.40
CA LEU A 173 -9.28 25.72 -0.86
C LEU A 173 -10.55 25.31 -1.58
N GLY A 174 -10.89 24.03 -1.56
CA GLY A 174 -12.10 23.55 -2.20
C GLY A 174 -13.37 24.04 -1.50
N VAL A 175 -13.43 23.99 -0.16
CA VAL A 175 -14.56 24.57 0.58
C VAL A 175 -14.70 26.07 0.32
N ILE A 176 -13.60 26.82 0.28
CA ILE A 176 -13.62 28.25 -0.07
C ILE A 176 -14.13 28.46 -1.49
N GLY A 177 -13.70 27.65 -2.46
CA GLY A 177 -14.16 27.71 -3.84
C GLY A 177 -15.66 27.46 -3.97
N LEU A 178 -16.20 26.48 -3.22
CA LEU A 178 -17.64 26.20 -3.16
C LEU A 178 -18.43 27.37 -2.57
N ILE A 179 -17.94 27.97 -1.48
CA ILE A 179 -18.57 29.14 -0.85
C ILE A 179 -18.58 30.35 -1.80
N ARG A 180 -17.55 30.49 -2.65
CA ARG A 180 -17.47 31.54 -3.68
C ARG A 180 -18.36 31.31 -4.91
N GLY A 181 -19.03 30.15 -4.99
CA GLY A 181 -19.89 29.79 -6.11
C GLY A 181 -19.15 29.23 -7.33
N ASN A 182 -17.89 28.80 -7.18
CA ASN A 182 -17.09 28.23 -8.27
C ASN A 182 -17.40 26.74 -8.54
N GLY A 183 -18.35 26.14 -7.82
CA GLY A 183 -18.69 24.73 -7.96
C GLY A 183 -20.17 24.44 -7.70
N GLU A 184 -20.54 23.19 -7.94
CA GLU A 184 -21.91 22.68 -7.88
C GLU A 184 -21.97 21.48 -6.92
N PRO A 185 -22.33 21.68 -5.63
CA PRO A 185 -22.40 20.58 -4.65
C PRO A 185 -23.32 19.43 -5.06
N ALA A 186 -24.39 19.71 -5.83
CA ALA A 186 -25.32 18.72 -6.34
C ALA A 186 -24.63 17.67 -7.23
N ARG A 187 -23.54 18.04 -7.92
CA ARG A 187 -22.75 17.15 -8.77
C ARG A 187 -22.20 15.95 -8.02
N ALA A 188 -21.83 16.12 -6.74
CA ALA A 188 -21.31 15.03 -5.91
C ALA A 188 -22.33 13.93 -5.59
N PHE A 189 -23.61 14.14 -5.91
CA PHE A 189 -24.69 13.17 -5.75
C PHE A 189 -25.19 12.59 -7.07
N VAL A 190 -24.62 13.00 -8.21
CA VAL A 190 -25.00 12.48 -9.52
C VAL A 190 -24.18 11.23 -9.82
N LEU A 191 -24.85 10.08 -9.87
CA LEU A 191 -24.24 8.83 -10.32
C LEU A 191 -24.27 8.77 -11.85
N ASP A 192 -23.09 8.74 -12.46
CA ASP A 192 -22.92 8.47 -13.89
C ASP A 192 -22.07 7.21 -14.04
N ALA A 193 -22.75 6.07 -14.24
CA ALA A 193 -22.14 4.75 -14.30
C ALA A 193 -22.54 4.05 -15.62
N PRO A 194 -21.72 4.13 -16.67
CA PRO A 194 -22.04 3.60 -18.00
C PRO A 194 -22.40 2.11 -18.00
N ASP A 195 -21.73 1.33 -17.14
CA ASP A 195 -21.93 -0.12 -17.01
C ASP A 195 -23.04 -0.49 -15.99
N GLY A 196 -23.78 0.51 -15.48
CA GLY A 196 -24.79 0.36 -14.44
C GLY A 196 -24.27 0.65 -13.03
N ALA A 197 -25.18 1.11 -12.16
CA ALA A 197 -24.85 1.63 -10.84
C ALA A 197 -24.00 0.69 -9.98
N PHE A 198 -24.41 -0.57 -9.85
CA PHE A 198 -23.70 -1.56 -9.04
C PHE A 198 -22.29 -1.86 -9.59
N LEU A 199 -22.19 -2.05 -10.91
CA LEU A 199 -20.96 -2.40 -11.60
C LEU A 199 -19.96 -1.24 -11.60
N GLY A 200 -20.41 -0.01 -11.84
CA GLY A 200 -19.59 1.20 -11.73
C GLY A 200 -19.04 1.42 -10.32
N VAL A 201 -19.89 1.28 -9.29
CA VAL A 201 -19.44 1.38 -7.89
C VAL A 201 -18.46 0.27 -7.54
N LEU A 202 -18.69 -0.97 -7.99
CA LEU A 202 -17.79 -2.10 -7.74
C LEU A 202 -16.40 -1.88 -8.38
N GLY A 203 -16.36 -1.46 -9.65
CA GLY A 203 -15.12 -1.15 -10.35
C GLY A 203 -14.36 0.01 -9.70
N ALA A 204 -15.07 1.07 -9.33
CA ALA A 204 -14.48 2.24 -8.69
C ALA A 204 -13.96 1.92 -7.30
N THR A 205 -14.66 1.04 -6.56
CA THR A 205 -14.22 0.57 -5.25
C THR A 205 -12.93 -0.23 -5.38
N ALA A 206 -12.84 -1.08 -6.41
CA ALA A 206 -11.64 -1.88 -6.66
C ALA A 206 -10.42 -1.02 -7.04
N LEU A 207 -10.59 0.01 -7.88
CA LEU A 207 -9.49 0.96 -8.15
C LEU A 207 -9.19 1.83 -6.93
N GLY A 208 -10.23 2.30 -6.23
CA GLY A 208 -10.13 3.17 -5.06
C GLY A 208 -9.43 2.50 -3.89
N PHE A 209 -9.48 1.17 -3.83
CA PHE A 209 -8.70 0.38 -2.87
C PHE A 209 -7.20 0.66 -2.95
N TYR A 210 -6.68 1.12 -4.09
CA TYR A 210 -5.28 1.52 -4.21
C TYR A 210 -4.91 2.67 -3.26
N ALA A 211 -5.84 3.60 -3.03
CA ALA A 211 -5.62 4.71 -2.10
C ALA A 211 -5.74 4.28 -0.63
N LEU A 212 -6.20 3.05 -0.37
CA LEU A 212 -6.42 2.51 0.97
C LEU A 212 -5.26 1.61 1.44
N ILE A 213 -4.33 1.28 0.54
CA ILE A 213 -3.15 0.46 0.84
C ILE A 213 -2.27 1.19 1.86
N GLY A 214 -1.79 0.47 2.85
CA GLY A 214 -0.86 0.95 3.88
C GLY A 214 -1.29 0.59 5.30
N PHE A 215 -2.60 0.36 5.54
CA PHE A 215 -3.04 -0.06 6.87
C PHE A 215 -2.41 -1.39 7.30
N GLU A 216 -2.07 -2.27 6.35
CA GLU A 216 -1.41 -3.55 6.57
C GLU A 216 0.07 -3.42 6.97
N ASP A 217 0.75 -2.35 6.57
CA ASP A 217 2.17 -2.16 6.87
C ASP A 217 2.39 -1.83 8.35
N SER A 218 1.35 -1.32 9.02
CA SER A 218 1.32 -1.12 10.47
C SER A 218 1.65 -2.38 11.26
N VAL A 219 1.35 -3.57 10.72
CA VAL A 219 1.65 -4.87 11.34
C VAL A 219 3.16 -5.04 11.56
N ASN A 220 3.99 -4.44 10.71
CA ASN A 220 5.44 -4.51 10.86
C ASN A 220 5.94 -3.75 12.11
N LEU A 221 5.16 -2.77 12.59
CA LEU A 221 5.44 -2.04 13.84
C LEU A 221 4.84 -2.72 15.08
N ALA A 222 4.18 -3.87 14.92
CA ALA A 222 3.51 -4.53 16.04
C ALA A 222 4.47 -4.98 17.16
N GLU A 223 5.71 -5.35 16.84
CA GLU A 223 6.73 -5.73 17.84
C GLU A 223 7.20 -4.54 18.69
N GLU A 224 7.24 -3.36 18.09
CA GLU A 224 7.72 -2.10 18.71
C GLU A 224 6.59 -1.35 19.43
N CYS A 225 5.34 -1.84 19.32
CA CYS A 225 4.15 -1.24 19.91
C CYS A 225 4.05 -1.53 21.42
N GLU A 226 3.70 -0.50 22.19
CA GLU A 226 3.36 -0.64 23.61
C GLU A 226 2.02 -1.36 23.78
N GLU A 227 2.01 -2.49 24.50
CA GLU A 227 0.83 -3.35 24.67
C GLU A 227 0.09 -3.66 23.34
N PRO A 228 0.71 -4.42 22.41
CA PRO A 228 0.17 -4.63 21.06
C PRO A 228 -1.26 -5.20 21.05
N SER A 229 -1.63 -6.01 22.05
CA SER A 229 -2.97 -6.64 22.13
C SER A 229 -4.12 -5.65 22.35
N ARG A 230 -3.84 -4.45 22.87
CA ARG A 230 -4.84 -3.40 23.17
C ARG A 230 -4.65 -2.15 22.32
N THR A 231 -3.41 -1.68 22.22
CA THR A 231 -3.06 -0.44 21.54
C THR A 231 -3.22 -0.57 20.03
N PHE A 232 -2.79 -1.70 19.46
CA PHE A 232 -2.80 -1.91 18.02
C PHE A 232 -4.20 -1.90 17.40
N PRO A 233 -5.21 -2.65 17.92
CA PRO A 233 -6.56 -2.59 17.36
C PRO A 233 -7.17 -1.18 17.39
N ILE A 234 -7.00 -0.46 18.51
CA ILE A 234 -7.51 0.91 18.64
C ILE A 234 -6.84 1.83 17.63
N ALA A 235 -5.51 1.76 17.52
CA ALA A 235 -4.77 2.58 16.57
C ALA A 235 -5.16 2.27 15.11
N LEU A 236 -5.32 0.99 14.76
CA LEU A 236 -5.69 0.55 13.43
C LEU A 236 -7.06 1.05 13.00
N PHE A 237 -8.10 0.82 13.81
CA PHE A 237 -9.45 1.28 13.46
C PHE A 237 -9.56 2.80 13.48
N THR A 238 -8.88 3.47 14.41
CA THR A 238 -8.86 4.94 14.47
C THR A 238 -8.17 5.53 13.24
N GLY A 239 -7.03 4.96 12.82
CA GLY A 239 -6.31 5.39 11.63
C GLY A 239 -7.15 5.19 10.35
N ILE A 240 -7.72 4.01 10.16
CA ILE A 240 -8.63 3.71 9.03
C ILE A 240 -9.82 4.68 9.01
N ALA A 241 -10.43 4.97 10.18
CA ALA A 241 -11.57 5.87 10.27
C ALA A 241 -11.19 7.33 9.95
N ILE A 242 -10.08 7.84 10.51
CA ILE A 242 -9.61 9.21 10.25
C ILE A 242 -9.32 9.38 8.76
N THR A 243 -8.54 8.49 8.16
CA THR A 243 -8.22 8.57 6.73
C THR A 243 -9.48 8.41 5.87
N GLY A 244 -10.40 7.54 6.28
CA GLY A 244 -11.70 7.37 5.63
C GLY A 244 -12.51 8.65 5.54
N VAL A 245 -12.63 9.36 6.65
CA VAL A 245 -13.31 10.66 6.70
C VAL A 245 -12.61 11.68 5.80
N ILE A 246 -11.28 11.78 5.87
CA ILE A 246 -10.50 12.71 5.04
C ILE A 246 -10.76 12.44 3.55
N TYR A 247 -10.70 11.18 3.12
CA TYR A 247 -10.89 10.83 1.71
C TYR A 247 -12.31 11.07 1.21
N VAL A 248 -13.32 10.78 2.03
CA VAL A 248 -14.72 11.08 1.70
C VAL A 248 -14.91 12.59 1.53
N ILE A 249 -14.36 13.40 2.42
CA ILE A 249 -14.44 14.88 2.33
C ILE A 249 -13.68 15.40 1.11
N VAL A 250 -12.43 14.98 0.90
CA VAL A 250 -11.60 15.41 -0.24
C VAL A 250 -12.27 15.06 -1.56
N SER A 251 -12.75 13.81 -1.71
CA SER A 251 -13.39 13.37 -2.96
C SER A 251 -14.72 14.09 -3.21
N PHE A 252 -15.53 14.31 -2.18
CA PHE A 252 -16.76 15.09 -2.28
C PHE A 252 -16.47 16.52 -2.77
N VAL A 253 -15.55 17.22 -2.10
CA VAL A 253 -15.19 18.60 -2.44
C VAL A 253 -14.59 18.69 -3.85
N ALA A 254 -13.71 17.75 -4.21
CA ALA A 254 -13.05 17.73 -5.50
C ALA A 254 -14.05 17.66 -6.66
N VAL A 255 -15.01 16.73 -6.59
CA VAL A 255 -16.01 16.53 -7.64
C VAL A 255 -17.10 17.59 -7.61
N ALA A 256 -17.37 18.21 -6.47
CA ALA A 256 -18.25 19.38 -6.40
C ALA A 256 -17.67 20.60 -7.15
N LEU A 257 -16.35 20.74 -7.23
CA LEU A 257 -15.68 21.85 -7.94
C LEU A 257 -15.37 21.53 -9.40
N VAL A 258 -14.78 20.36 -9.64
CA VAL A 258 -14.25 19.98 -10.95
C VAL A 258 -15.25 19.07 -11.66
N ASP A 259 -15.46 19.29 -12.95
CA ASP A 259 -16.33 18.42 -13.75
C ASP A 259 -15.81 16.97 -13.74
N PRO A 260 -16.68 15.93 -13.60
CA PRO A 260 -16.23 14.56 -13.43
C PRO A 260 -15.43 14.04 -14.63
N LYS A 261 -15.69 14.54 -15.85
CA LYS A 261 -14.96 14.14 -17.06
C LYS A 261 -13.55 14.75 -17.07
N VAL A 262 -13.43 16.02 -16.71
CA VAL A 262 -12.12 16.69 -16.56
C VAL A 262 -11.32 16.00 -15.46
N PHE A 263 -11.97 15.72 -14.33
CA PHE A 263 -11.38 15.06 -13.17
C PHE A 263 -10.86 13.65 -13.51
N ALA A 264 -11.62 12.86 -14.29
CA ALA A 264 -11.22 11.54 -14.75
C ALA A 264 -10.07 11.54 -15.76
N SER A 265 -9.98 12.58 -16.59
CA SER A 265 -8.94 12.68 -17.62
C SER A 265 -7.60 13.19 -17.08
N SER A 266 -7.58 13.83 -15.90
CA SER A 266 -6.39 14.45 -15.33
C SER A 266 -5.43 13.46 -14.68
N SER A 267 -4.13 13.58 -14.95
CA SER A 267 -3.05 12.91 -14.20
C SER A 267 -2.61 13.68 -12.95
N GLY A 268 -3.23 14.84 -12.67
CA GLY A 268 -3.06 15.63 -11.45
C GLY A 268 -4.41 16.12 -10.93
N PRO A 269 -5.31 15.21 -10.52
CA PRO A 269 -6.71 15.55 -10.20
C PRO A 269 -6.85 16.58 -9.09
N LEU A 270 -6.05 16.50 -8.02
CA LEU A 270 -6.13 17.48 -6.93
C LEU A 270 -5.54 18.85 -7.32
N LEU A 271 -4.61 18.89 -8.29
CA LEU A 271 -4.13 20.15 -8.85
C LEU A 271 -5.24 20.89 -9.59
N GLU A 272 -6.14 20.16 -10.27
CA GLU A 272 -7.33 20.76 -10.90
C GLU A 272 -8.25 21.40 -9.86
N VAL A 273 -8.40 20.78 -8.69
CA VAL A 273 -9.21 21.34 -7.59
C VAL A 273 -8.60 22.66 -7.10
N VAL A 274 -7.28 22.72 -6.92
CA VAL A 274 -6.58 23.94 -6.52
C VAL A 274 -6.75 25.05 -7.56
N LYS A 275 -6.68 24.73 -8.86
CA LYS A 275 -6.89 25.69 -9.94
C LYS A 275 -8.34 26.14 -10.04
N ALA A 276 -9.30 25.22 -9.89
CA ALA A 276 -10.73 25.51 -9.95
C ALA A 276 -11.26 26.28 -8.73
N ALA A 277 -10.59 26.20 -7.57
CA ALA A 277 -11.01 26.91 -6.37
C ALA A 277 -11.05 28.43 -6.55
N GLY A 278 -10.29 29.00 -7.49
CA GLY A 278 -10.27 30.44 -7.75
C GLY A 278 -9.72 31.27 -6.57
N VAL A 279 -8.84 30.67 -5.77
CA VAL A 279 -8.13 31.30 -4.65
C VAL A 279 -6.69 31.56 -5.08
N SER A 280 -6.08 32.63 -4.59
CA SER A 280 -4.67 33.00 -4.84
C SER A 280 -3.68 32.06 -4.14
N PHE A 281 -3.78 30.76 -4.37
CA PHE A 281 -2.82 29.76 -3.92
C PHE A 281 -1.91 29.36 -5.09
N PRO A 282 -0.57 29.43 -4.96
CA PRO A 282 0.33 29.08 -6.05
C PRO A 282 0.23 27.60 -6.45
N PRO A 283 -0.18 27.26 -7.69
CA PRO A 283 -0.36 25.87 -8.09
C PRO A 283 0.93 25.04 -8.05
N TRP A 284 2.08 25.65 -8.38
CA TRP A 284 3.40 25.02 -8.30
C TRP A 284 3.75 24.56 -6.88
N LEU A 285 3.32 25.28 -5.84
CA LEU A 285 3.57 24.90 -4.46
C LEU A 285 2.78 23.64 -4.09
N PHE A 286 1.54 23.54 -4.55
CA PHE A 286 0.74 22.32 -4.38
C PHE A 286 1.35 21.16 -5.15
N ALA A 287 1.83 21.41 -6.37
CA ALA A 287 2.49 20.40 -7.18
C ALA A 287 3.72 19.80 -6.49
N VAL A 288 4.56 20.62 -5.83
CA VAL A 288 5.68 20.13 -5.01
C VAL A 288 5.19 19.22 -3.87
N ILE A 289 4.13 19.61 -3.16
CA ILE A 289 3.56 18.79 -2.08
C ILE A 289 3.09 17.43 -2.61
N ALA A 290 2.38 17.43 -3.75
CA ALA A 290 1.91 16.20 -4.38
C ALA A 290 3.06 15.30 -4.89
N LEU A 291 4.14 15.88 -5.43
CA LEU A 291 5.31 15.12 -5.87
C LEU A 291 6.06 14.50 -4.69
N LEU A 292 6.17 15.20 -3.57
CA LEU A 292 6.75 14.67 -2.35
C LEU A 292 5.91 13.50 -1.81
N ALA A 293 4.58 13.63 -1.82
CA ALA A 293 3.65 12.58 -1.42
C ALA A 293 3.78 11.31 -2.28
N ILE A 294 3.68 11.47 -3.60
CA ILE A 294 3.82 10.37 -4.56
C ILE A 294 5.20 9.73 -4.43
N GLY A 295 6.23 10.55 -4.22
CA GLY A 295 7.60 10.06 -4.13
C GLY A 295 7.91 9.30 -2.85
N ASN A 296 7.32 9.71 -1.73
CA ASN A 296 7.41 8.99 -0.46
C ASN A 296 6.83 7.56 -0.60
N THR A 297 5.63 7.44 -1.17
CA THR A 297 5.00 6.13 -1.44
C THR A 297 5.91 5.23 -2.28
N ALA A 298 6.54 5.77 -3.32
CA ALA A 298 7.44 5.00 -4.19
C ALA A 298 8.72 4.56 -3.47
N LEU A 299 9.31 5.45 -2.67
CA LEU A 299 10.51 5.18 -1.88
C LEU A 299 10.27 4.07 -0.84
N ILE A 300 9.19 4.18 -0.05
CA ILE A 300 8.82 3.19 0.97
C ILE A 300 8.63 1.81 0.35
N ASN A 301 7.87 1.74 -0.74
CA ASN A 301 7.59 0.48 -1.43
C ASN A 301 8.86 -0.17 -2.02
N MET A 302 9.82 0.60 -2.55
CA MET A 302 11.06 0.03 -3.10
C MET A 302 12.04 -0.40 -2.02
N MET A 303 12.09 0.32 -0.90
CA MET A 303 12.84 -0.10 0.27
C MET A 303 12.29 -1.42 0.82
N MET A 304 10.97 -1.53 0.99
CA MET A 304 10.32 -2.74 1.46
C MET A 304 10.60 -3.92 0.51
N ALA A 305 10.42 -3.72 -0.80
CA ALA A 305 10.60 -4.80 -1.77
C ALA A 305 12.03 -5.36 -1.79
N SER A 306 13.04 -4.48 -1.77
CA SER A 306 14.45 -4.91 -1.78
C SER A 306 14.88 -5.60 -0.48
N ARG A 307 14.36 -5.15 0.68
CA ARG A 307 14.61 -5.77 1.99
C ARG A 307 13.95 -7.14 2.12
N LEU A 308 12.69 -7.25 1.71
CA LEU A 308 11.96 -8.52 1.77
C LEU A 308 12.60 -9.57 0.85
N MET A 309 13.10 -9.16 -0.32
CA MET A 309 13.88 -10.04 -1.20
C MET A 309 15.20 -10.49 -0.56
N TYR A 310 15.90 -9.59 0.13
CA TYR A 310 17.14 -9.89 0.85
C TYR A 310 16.90 -10.86 2.02
N GLY A 311 15.87 -10.63 2.84
CA GLY A 311 15.47 -11.52 3.94
C GLY A 311 15.11 -12.91 3.45
N MET A 312 14.32 -13.02 2.36
CA MET A 312 14.04 -14.31 1.72
C MET A 312 15.30 -15.04 1.23
N ALA A 313 16.32 -14.31 0.79
CA ALA A 313 17.56 -14.89 0.29
C ALA A 313 18.44 -15.44 1.42
N ASN A 314 18.48 -14.75 2.57
CA ASN A 314 19.17 -15.21 3.78
C ASN A 314 18.54 -16.49 4.34
N GLU A 315 17.21 -16.61 4.26
CA GLU A 315 16.47 -17.82 4.64
C GLU A 315 16.53 -18.93 3.58
N ASN A 316 17.33 -18.78 2.52
CA ASN A 316 17.47 -19.75 1.43
C ASN A 316 16.15 -20.09 0.73
N ILE A 317 15.20 -19.16 0.67
CA ILE A 317 13.89 -19.35 0.01
C ILE A 317 13.98 -18.96 -1.46
N VAL A 318 14.77 -17.93 -1.76
CA VAL A 318 15.15 -17.47 -3.11
C VAL A 318 16.66 -17.63 -3.29
N PRO A 319 17.18 -17.61 -4.54
CA PRO A 319 18.61 -17.84 -4.79
C PRO A 319 19.53 -16.92 -3.97
N LYS A 320 20.58 -17.50 -3.37
CA LYS A 320 21.57 -16.79 -2.52
C LYS A 320 22.22 -15.56 -3.16
N VAL A 321 22.15 -15.41 -4.48
CA VAL A 321 22.66 -14.24 -5.20
C VAL A 321 22.01 -12.95 -4.68
N PHE A 322 20.73 -13.01 -4.29
CA PHE A 322 19.99 -11.86 -3.75
C PHE A 322 20.42 -11.45 -2.34
N ALA A 323 21.15 -12.30 -1.61
CA ALA A 323 21.75 -11.99 -0.30
C ALA A 323 23.07 -11.21 -0.42
N ARG A 324 23.56 -10.90 -1.63
CA ARG A 324 24.81 -10.15 -1.81
C ARG A 324 24.63 -8.68 -1.44
N VAL A 325 25.44 -8.23 -0.49
CA VAL A 325 25.47 -6.83 -0.03
C VAL A 325 26.70 -6.08 -0.55
N HIS A 326 26.58 -4.78 -0.72
CA HIS A 326 27.68 -3.91 -1.13
C HIS A 326 28.72 -3.77 0.00
N ALA A 327 30.00 -3.99 -0.29
CA ALA A 327 31.06 -4.11 0.71
C ALA A 327 31.17 -2.91 1.67
N ARG A 328 30.97 -1.68 1.17
CA ARG A 328 31.11 -0.44 1.97
C ARG A 328 29.80 0.06 2.61
N ARG A 329 28.65 -0.23 1.99
CA ARG A 329 27.34 0.34 2.36
C ARG A 329 26.39 -0.67 3.01
N ARG A 330 26.74 -1.96 2.93
CA ARG A 330 25.92 -3.10 3.41
C ARG A 330 24.49 -3.12 2.83
N THR A 331 24.29 -2.52 1.65
CA THR A 331 23.00 -2.51 0.94
C THR A 331 22.87 -3.70 -0.01
N PRO A 332 21.69 -4.36 -0.11
CA PRO A 332 21.49 -5.56 -0.93
C PRO A 332 21.36 -5.23 -2.42
N TRP A 333 22.49 -4.91 -3.08
CA TRP A 333 22.48 -4.34 -4.43
C TRP A 333 21.85 -5.24 -5.50
N VAL A 334 21.98 -6.57 -5.39
CA VAL A 334 21.37 -7.49 -6.36
C VAL A 334 19.83 -7.46 -6.27
N ALA A 335 19.29 -7.42 -5.04
CA ALA A 335 17.86 -7.28 -4.83
C ALA A 335 17.33 -5.93 -5.34
N ILE A 336 18.09 -4.85 -5.14
CA ILE A 336 17.75 -3.53 -5.67
C ILE A 336 17.72 -3.56 -7.20
N VAL A 337 18.77 -4.05 -7.86
CA VAL A 337 18.81 -4.12 -9.34
C VAL A 337 17.66 -4.96 -9.89
N PHE A 338 17.34 -6.08 -9.25
CA PHE A 338 16.23 -6.94 -9.67
C PHE A 338 14.87 -6.24 -9.56
N THR A 339 14.57 -5.62 -8.42
CA THR A 339 13.30 -4.91 -8.20
C THR A 339 13.17 -3.69 -9.11
N VAL A 340 14.25 -2.94 -9.32
CA VAL A 340 14.31 -1.80 -10.25
C VAL A 340 14.14 -2.26 -11.70
N ALA A 341 14.73 -3.38 -12.10
CA ALA A 341 14.54 -3.92 -13.45
C ALA A 341 13.08 -4.31 -13.71
N ILE A 342 12.43 -4.97 -12.75
CA ILE A 342 10.99 -5.27 -12.85
C ILE A 342 10.18 -3.98 -12.91
N SER A 343 10.48 -3.01 -12.04
CA SER A 343 9.80 -1.70 -12.04
C SER A 343 9.96 -0.98 -13.38
N GLY A 344 11.16 -0.97 -13.97
CA GLY A 344 11.39 -0.38 -15.29
C GLY A 344 10.59 -1.05 -16.41
N ILE A 345 10.46 -2.38 -16.39
CA ILE A 345 9.59 -3.13 -17.33
C ILE A 345 8.12 -2.77 -17.12
N LEU A 346 7.68 -2.64 -15.87
CA LEU A 346 6.32 -2.25 -15.53
C LEU A 346 6.00 -0.82 -15.98
N ILE A 347 6.91 0.14 -15.77
CA ILE A 347 6.78 1.53 -16.25
C ILE A 347 6.72 1.58 -17.79
N ALA A 348 7.58 0.82 -18.47
CA ALA A 348 7.61 0.80 -19.94
C ALA A 348 6.35 0.16 -20.56
N SER A 349 5.69 -0.74 -19.84
CA SER A 349 4.57 -1.50 -20.36
C SER A 349 3.22 -0.93 -19.92
N GLY A 350 3.02 -0.56 -18.65
CA GLY A 350 1.73 -0.22 -18.08
C GLY A 350 1.43 1.28 -17.95
N THR A 351 0.15 1.62 -17.85
CA THR A 351 -0.28 2.93 -17.35
C THR A 351 -0.26 2.97 -15.82
N ALA A 352 -0.23 4.16 -15.20
CA ALA A 352 -0.35 4.28 -13.74
C ALA A 352 -1.59 3.55 -13.19
N GLU A 353 -2.69 3.60 -13.92
CA GLU A 353 -3.94 2.92 -13.56
C GLU A 353 -3.82 1.38 -13.65
N ASP A 354 -3.20 0.85 -14.70
CA ASP A 354 -2.96 -0.60 -14.82
C ASP A 354 -2.05 -1.13 -13.69
N LEU A 355 -1.00 -0.36 -13.37
CA LEU A 355 -0.03 -0.72 -12.34
C LEU A 355 -0.67 -0.66 -10.94
N ALA A 356 -1.46 0.37 -10.65
CA ALA A 356 -2.24 0.45 -9.41
C ALA A 356 -3.28 -0.68 -9.29
N LYS A 357 -4.01 -1.00 -10.37
CA LYS A 357 -4.94 -2.14 -10.38
C LYS A 357 -4.21 -3.47 -10.14
N THR A 358 -2.98 -3.61 -10.66
CA THR A 358 -2.13 -4.78 -10.43
C THR A 358 -1.71 -4.90 -8.97
N THR A 359 -1.26 -3.79 -8.36
CA THR A 359 -0.95 -3.73 -6.92
C THR A 359 -2.15 -4.16 -6.08
N VAL A 360 -3.32 -3.56 -6.32
CA VAL A 360 -4.54 -3.90 -5.59
C VAL A 360 -4.90 -5.37 -5.78
N LEU A 361 -4.82 -5.89 -7.00
CA LEU A 361 -5.15 -7.29 -7.27
C LEU A 361 -4.27 -8.25 -6.45
N LEU A 362 -2.96 -8.00 -6.40
CA LEU A 362 -2.02 -8.80 -5.62
C LEU A 362 -2.34 -8.73 -4.12
N LEU A 363 -2.61 -7.53 -3.59
CA LEU A 363 -2.94 -7.34 -2.18
C LEU A 363 -4.31 -7.91 -1.80
N LEU A 364 -5.33 -7.80 -2.65
CA LEU A 364 -6.64 -8.40 -2.39
C LEU A 364 -6.54 -9.93 -2.24
N VAL A 365 -5.68 -10.58 -3.05
CA VAL A 365 -5.39 -12.01 -2.90
C VAL A 365 -4.70 -12.29 -1.56
N VAL A 366 -3.73 -11.45 -1.17
CA VAL A 366 -3.06 -11.56 0.15
C VAL A 366 -4.07 -11.37 1.29
N PHE A 367 -4.95 -10.39 1.21
CA PHE A 367 -6.00 -10.13 2.20
C PHE A 367 -7.02 -11.27 2.28
N ALA A 368 -7.38 -11.88 1.16
CA ALA A 368 -8.19 -13.09 1.16
C ALA A 368 -7.50 -14.20 1.96
N VAL A 369 -6.19 -14.41 1.76
CA VAL A 369 -5.41 -15.38 2.54
C VAL A 369 -5.38 -15.02 4.02
N VAL A 370 -5.20 -13.75 4.40
CA VAL A 370 -5.19 -13.30 5.80
C VAL A 370 -6.55 -13.52 6.48
N ASN A 371 -7.65 -13.22 5.79
CA ASN A 371 -9.00 -13.51 6.28
C ASN A 371 -9.24 -15.01 6.50
N VAL A 372 -8.66 -15.88 5.66
CA VAL A 372 -8.66 -17.34 5.92
C VAL A 372 -7.77 -17.69 7.11
N CYS A 373 -6.59 -17.08 7.22
CA CYS A 373 -5.62 -17.36 8.30
C CYS A 373 -6.25 -17.13 9.68
N VAL A 374 -6.94 -16.01 9.89
CA VAL A 374 -7.57 -15.72 11.20
C VAL A 374 -8.61 -16.79 11.56
N LEU A 375 -9.43 -17.22 10.60
CA LEU A 375 -10.45 -18.26 10.80
C LEU A 375 -9.84 -19.62 11.14
N VAL A 376 -8.76 -20.00 10.45
CA VAL A 376 -8.02 -21.25 10.72
C VAL A 376 -7.35 -21.19 12.09
N MET A 377 -6.72 -20.05 12.42
CA MET A 377 -5.92 -19.88 13.63
C MET A 377 -6.78 -19.82 14.90
N ARG A 378 -8.07 -19.52 14.83
CA ARG A 378 -8.98 -19.61 15.99
C ARG A 378 -9.06 -20.99 16.62
N ARG A 379 -8.73 -22.05 15.87
CA ARG A 379 -8.67 -23.42 16.41
C ARG A 379 -7.47 -23.66 17.34
N ARG A 380 -6.52 -22.73 17.41
CA ARG A 380 -5.30 -22.82 18.23
C ARG A 380 -5.30 -21.71 19.29
N PRO A 381 -5.93 -21.89 20.46
CA PRO A 381 -6.04 -20.83 21.46
C PRO A 381 -4.67 -20.41 21.99
N VAL A 382 -4.53 -19.13 22.36
CA VAL A 382 -3.39 -18.59 23.12
C VAL A 382 -3.83 -18.23 24.54
N PRO A 383 -2.94 -18.34 25.55
CA PRO A 383 -3.31 -18.15 26.95
C PRO A 383 -3.58 -16.68 27.32
N HIS A 384 -3.11 -15.72 26.53
CA HIS A 384 -3.27 -14.29 26.83
C HIS A 384 -4.50 -13.66 26.16
N PRO A 385 -5.13 -12.67 26.81
CA PRO A 385 -6.22 -11.92 26.21
C PRO A 385 -5.74 -11.16 24.97
N HIS A 386 -6.58 -11.13 23.94
CA HIS A 386 -6.34 -10.41 22.69
C HIS A 386 -7.68 -10.00 22.08
N PHE A 387 -7.66 -9.00 21.21
CA PHE A 387 -8.82 -8.61 20.43
C PHE A 387 -9.30 -9.80 19.57
N ARG A 388 -10.60 -10.11 19.63
CA ARG A 388 -11.23 -11.15 18.83
C ARG A 388 -12.29 -10.52 17.95
N THR A 389 -12.10 -10.59 16.64
CA THR A 389 -13.06 -10.02 15.69
C THR A 389 -14.34 -10.86 15.64
N PRO A 390 -15.53 -10.28 15.40
CA PRO A 390 -16.73 -11.07 15.14
C PRO A 390 -16.52 -12.00 13.94
N THR A 391 -16.98 -13.26 14.02
CA THR A 391 -16.73 -14.26 12.95
C THR A 391 -17.28 -13.87 11.59
N TRP A 392 -18.34 -13.05 11.55
CA TRP A 392 -18.90 -12.55 10.31
C TRP A 392 -17.92 -11.60 9.58
N ALA A 393 -17.06 -10.86 10.29
CA ALA A 393 -16.21 -9.85 9.69
C ALA A 393 -15.12 -10.45 8.76
N PRO A 394 -14.33 -11.47 9.18
CA PRO A 394 -13.41 -12.15 8.26
C PRO A 394 -14.09 -12.86 7.10
N VAL A 395 -15.32 -13.36 7.30
CA VAL A 395 -16.08 -14.05 6.24
C VAL A 395 -16.55 -13.06 5.17
N ILE A 396 -17.10 -11.92 5.58
CA ILE A 396 -17.48 -10.85 4.64
C ILE A 396 -16.22 -10.23 4.01
N GLY A 397 -15.15 -10.05 4.78
CA GLY A 397 -13.85 -9.60 4.28
C GLY A 397 -13.30 -10.52 3.19
N LEU A 398 -13.31 -11.84 3.43
CA LEU A 398 -12.95 -12.83 2.42
C LEU A 398 -13.82 -12.73 1.16
N ALA A 399 -15.15 -12.71 1.32
CA ALA A 399 -16.07 -12.64 0.20
C ALA A 399 -15.88 -11.36 -0.64
N THR A 400 -15.74 -10.20 0.01
CA THR A 400 -15.57 -8.90 -0.64
C THR A 400 -14.21 -8.75 -1.32
N THR A 401 -13.13 -9.19 -0.68
CA THR A 401 -11.78 -9.20 -1.29
C THR A 401 -11.72 -10.11 -2.52
N LEU A 402 -12.33 -11.30 -2.47
CA LEU A 402 -12.43 -12.20 -3.62
C LEU A 402 -13.30 -11.63 -4.72
N LEU A 403 -14.43 -11.00 -4.38
CA LEU A 403 -15.28 -10.33 -5.36
C LEU A 403 -14.52 -9.21 -6.07
N LEU A 404 -13.86 -8.31 -5.32
CA LEU A 404 -13.05 -7.22 -5.87
C LEU A 404 -11.83 -7.71 -6.64
N ALA A 405 -11.29 -8.90 -6.33
CA ALA A 405 -10.20 -9.52 -7.07
C ALA A 405 -10.69 -10.28 -8.32
N SER A 406 -11.97 -10.61 -8.39
CA SER A 406 -12.51 -11.46 -9.46
C SER A 406 -12.63 -10.72 -10.81
N PRO A 407 -12.59 -11.47 -11.94
CA PRO A 407 -12.86 -10.92 -13.27
C PRO A 407 -14.25 -10.30 -13.43
N LEU A 408 -15.17 -10.54 -12.50
CA LEU A 408 -16.50 -9.94 -12.49
C LEU A 408 -16.46 -8.44 -12.17
N THR A 409 -15.38 -7.94 -11.57
CA THR A 409 -15.19 -6.53 -11.27
C THR A 409 -14.92 -5.75 -12.57
N PRO A 410 -15.80 -4.81 -12.95
CA PRO A 410 -15.61 -3.99 -14.16
C PRO A 410 -14.38 -3.11 -14.08
N GLY A 411 -13.90 -2.68 -15.24
CA GLY A 411 -12.78 -1.75 -15.32
C GLY A 411 -11.41 -2.39 -15.06
N ARG A 412 -11.28 -3.70 -14.79
CA ARG A 412 -9.97 -4.37 -14.73
C ARG A 412 -9.70 -5.16 -16.02
N PRO A 413 -8.86 -4.65 -16.94
CA PRO A 413 -8.60 -5.34 -18.20
C PRO A 413 -7.85 -6.67 -17.98
N LEU A 414 -8.02 -7.62 -18.90
CA LEU A 414 -7.33 -8.93 -18.87
C LEU A 414 -5.82 -8.78 -18.71
N ARG A 415 -5.26 -7.69 -19.24
CA ARG A 415 -3.86 -7.33 -19.11
C ARG A 415 -3.38 -7.23 -17.65
N VAL A 416 -4.19 -6.70 -16.73
CA VAL A 416 -3.82 -6.60 -15.31
C VAL A 416 -3.70 -7.99 -14.69
N TYR A 417 -4.61 -8.91 -15.03
CA TYR A 417 -4.51 -10.31 -14.60
C TYR A 417 -3.30 -11.00 -15.20
N ALA A 418 -2.96 -10.71 -16.46
CA ALA A 418 -1.76 -11.23 -17.10
C ALA A 418 -0.48 -10.72 -16.41
N ILE A 419 -0.39 -9.41 -16.11
CA ILE A 419 0.76 -8.83 -15.39
C ILE A 419 0.88 -9.48 -14.00
N ALA A 420 -0.20 -9.51 -13.22
CA ALA A 420 -0.19 -10.15 -11.90
C ALA A 420 0.20 -11.63 -11.96
N GLY A 421 -0.35 -12.37 -12.93
CA GLY A 421 -0.02 -13.77 -13.17
C GLY A 421 1.44 -13.98 -13.55
N ILE A 422 2.01 -13.12 -14.39
CA ILE A 422 3.44 -13.13 -14.74
C ILE A 422 4.29 -12.86 -13.51
N LEU A 423 3.96 -11.84 -12.71
CA LEU A 423 4.72 -11.52 -11.49
C LEU A 423 4.71 -12.70 -10.51
N VAL A 424 3.55 -13.29 -10.24
CA VAL A 424 3.44 -14.49 -9.39
C VAL A 424 4.17 -15.68 -10.01
N GLY A 425 4.11 -15.83 -11.34
CA GLY A 425 4.82 -16.86 -12.09
C GLY A 425 6.34 -16.74 -11.98
N VAL A 426 6.90 -15.51 -12.04
CA VAL A 426 8.32 -15.25 -11.78
C VAL A 426 8.71 -15.72 -10.38
N GLY A 427 7.87 -15.45 -9.37
CA GLY A 427 8.07 -15.98 -8.02
C GLY A 427 8.10 -17.50 -7.98
N ALA A 428 7.13 -18.17 -8.60
CA ALA A 428 7.07 -19.63 -8.66
C ALA A 428 8.30 -20.24 -9.36
N VAL A 429 8.78 -19.61 -10.44
CA VAL A 429 10.01 -20.00 -11.14
C VAL A 429 11.24 -19.81 -10.25
N LEU A 430 11.37 -18.67 -9.56
CA LEU A 430 12.47 -18.42 -8.63
C LEU A 430 12.51 -19.45 -7.49
N TRP A 431 11.36 -19.81 -6.95
CA TRP A 431 11.24 -20.86 -5.94
C TRP A 431 11.63 -22.23 -6.50
N GLY A 432 11.18 -22.56 -7.72
CA GLY A 432 11.55 -23.80 -8.42
C GLY A 432 13.05 -23.91 -8.67
N ILE A 433 13.67 -22.86 -9.21
CA ILE A 433 15.12 -22.77 -9.43
C ILE A 433 15.86 -22.94 -8.10
N ASN A 434 15.44 -22.25 -7.05
CA ASN A 434 16.10 -22.34 -5.75
C ASN A 434 15.98 -23.74 -5.13
N ARG A 435 14.83 -24.41 -5.30
CA ARG A 435 14.63 -25.80 -4.86
C ARG A 435 15.52 -26.79 -5.62
N LEU A 436 15.76 -26.55 -6.91
CA LEU A 436 16.69 -27.34 -7.71
C LEU A 436 18.15 -27.13 -7.29
N LEU A 437 18.53 -25.89 -6.98
CA LEU A 437 19.91 -25.54 -6.59
C LEU A 437 20.28 -25.97 -5.17
N THR A 438 19.34 -25.93 -4.22
CA THR A 438 19.63 -26.08 -2.78
C THR A 438 19.29 -27.49 -2.24
N GLY A 439 18.68 -28.35 -3.08
CA GLY A 439 18.10 -29.61 -2.64
C GLY A 439 16.91 -29.42 -1.69
N ARG A 440 16.27 -30.53 -1.25
CA ARG A 440 15.05 -30.55 -0.39
C ARG A 440 15.17 -29.89 1.00
N ARG A 441 16.20 -29.08 1.28
CA ARG A 441 16.50 -28.50 2.62
C ARG A 441 15.60 -27.34 3.05
N VAL A 442 14.68 -26.85 2.22
CA VAL A 442 13.69 -25.82 2.63
C VAL A 442 12.53 -26.49 3.40
N THR A 443 12.83 -27.10 4.53
CA THR A 443 11.83 -27.73 5.41
C THR A 443 11.38 -26.81 6.54
N GLU A 444 12.19 -25.81 6.91
CA GLU A 444 11.85 -24.81 7.93
C GLU A 444 12.03 -23.41 7.33
N LEU A 445 10.93 -22.65 7.30
CA LEU A 445 10.91 -21.27 6.83
C LEU A 445 10.51 -20.45 8.05
N ASP A 446 11.44 -19.65 8.58
CA ASP A 446 11.16 -18.75 9.70
C ASP A 446 10.71 -17.39 9.15
N PRO A 447 9.40 -17.05 9.20
CA PRO A 447 8.92 -15.81 8.63
C PRO A 447 9.46 -14.59 9.38
N GLU A 448 9.85 -14.74 10.65
CA GLU A 448 10.35 -13.64 11.49
C GLU A 448 11.69 -13.09 10.99
N LYS A 449 12.43 -13.87 10.19
CA LYS A 449 13.69 -13.46 9.56
C LYS A 449 13.51 -12.85 8.17
N LEU A 450 12.30 -12.84 7.61
CA LEU A 450 12.04 -12.25 6.30
C LEU A 450 12.05 -10.72 6.31
N VAL A 451 11.81 -10.11 7.47
CA VAL A 451 11.61 -8.66 7.63
C VAL A 451 12.75 -7.99 8.41
N LYS A 452 13.63 -8.77 9.05
CA LYS A 452 14.87 -8.30 9.71
C LYS A 452 15.98 -8.12 8.68
#